data_AF-A0A9E0LM24-F1
#
_entry.id   AF-A0A9E0LM24-F1
#
_cell.length_a   1.000
_cell.length_b   1.000
_cell.length_c   1.000
_cell.angle_alpha   90.00
_cell.angle_beta   90.00
_cell.angle_gamma   90.00
#
_symmetry.space_group_name_H-M   'P 1'
#
loop_
_entity.id
_entity.type
_entity.pdbx_description
1 polymer ?
#
loop_
_entity_poly.entity_id
_entity_poly.type
_entity_poly.pdbx_seq_one_letter_code
_entity_poly.pdbx_strand_id
1 'polypeptide(L)'
;MAIYTRLSTNDQNPEAQLQELRQYVQQRGFLLHNEYMDCITGSSEKRKSQNKAYQELVVDASKGLIDCVIVWNYDSFACSLSMLIEGLEQFNKLGVGFINYTQNIDTTTATGQLFYNVIGSLSEFDREVSSERVNAGLANARANGVRLGRPEKDPAAASRIATLREEGWSLRKIAEREGMSAAGVLKVLTRNKEKTSPAAAERAPEPKPKAELEKTILGQPSDASLVASAVPEICQLKIFLCIIEPQVWRRVLVPSDITLAKLHEVIQILFDWDGYSEHEFVPTDARGNGVTLKCDEAIFRFSDLDFKPGDRMLYEYGLLDWTHDIVFEKNVPFDKDDQYPICTDGRMTSPPEDCGGAMAFMDKLSLMKGRKVKGSRKGRIFGFDQDFCREIVQRGGLDAFDKEAVNKRLAALASTMTRNNGKNEGKATLVLVSSEKQTTVTVHIYIERNSKFVRGMKNARENIEQFCLSFYKPMKLRDGQYELTFTYKDSADLDKQAYDLIQEIHDEADLRNCFAEVSLSENGTDRRWS
;
A
#
# COMPACT_ATOMS: atom_id res chain seq x y z
N MET A 1 -4.53 -40.08 2.33
CA MET A 1 -3.82 -38.77 2.39
C MET A 1 -2.69 -38.74 1.39
N ALA A 2 -2.34 -37.55 0.89
CA ALA A 2 -1.14 -37.35 0.08
C ALA A 2 -0.25 -36.27 0.70
N ILE A 3 1.06 -36.44 0.63
CA ILE A 3 2.03 -35.39 0.97
C ILE A 3 2.40 -34.66 -0.31
N TYR A 4 2.37 -33.34 -0.31
CA TYR A 4 2.87 -32.53 -1.42
C TYR A 4 3.96 -31.57 -0.92
N THR A 5 5.06 -31.48 -1.66
CA THR A 5 6.09 -30.47 -1.44
C THR A 5 6.64 -29.96 -2.76
N ARG A 6 7.10 -28.73 -2.75
CA ARG A 6 7.69 -28.06 -3.91
C ARG A 6 8.99 -27.41 -3.49
N LEU A 7 10.07 -27.75 -4.17
CA LEU A 7 11.41 -27.28 -3.83
C LEU A 7 11.89 -26.19 -4.79
N SER A 8 12.50 -25.16 -4.20
CA SER A 8 13.27 -24.16 -4.93
C SER A 8 14.67 -24.70 -5.21
N THR A 9 15.36 -24.13 -6.21
CA THR A 9 16.74 -24.51 -6.58
C THR A 9 17.78 -24.37 -5.45
N ASN A 10 17.46 -23.67 -4.35
CA ASN A 10 18.35 -23.44 -3.21
C ASN A 10 18.14 -24.41 -2.04
N ASP A 11 17.04 -25.17 -2.00
CA ASP A 11 16.76 -26.12 -0.91
C ASP A 11 17.41 -27.48 -1.20
N GLN A 12 18.56 -27.73 -0.57
CA GLN A 12 19.35 -28.93 -0.83
C GLN A 12 18.86 -30.21 -0.13
N ASN A 13 17.86 -30.17 0.77
CA ASN A 13 17.35 -31.40 1.38
C ASN A 13 15.91 -31.31 2.00
N PRO A 14 14.87 -31.86 1.36
CA PRO A 14 13.50 -31.91 1.90
C PRO A 14 13.28 -33.00 2.97
N GLU A 15 14.26 -33.88 3.19
CA GLU A 15 14.02 -35.14 3.90
C GLU A 15 13.60 -34.93 5.36
N ALA A 16 14.13 -33.91 6.03
CA ALA A 16 13.73 -33.56 7.39
C ALA A 16 12.24 -33.16 7.46
N GLN A 17 11.77 -32.36 6.49
CA GLN A 17 10.37 -31.93 6.40
C GLN A 17 9.46 -33.12 6.07
N LEU A 18 9.85 -33.95 5.10
CA LEU A 18 9.09 -35.15 4.73
C LEU A 18 9.00 -36.16 5.89
N GLN A 19 10.08 -36.33 6.66
CA GLN A 19 10.09 -37.22 7.81
C GLN A 19 9.08 -36.78 8.89
N GLU A 20 9.00 -35.49 9.18
CA GLU A 20 8.01 -34.95 10.11
C GLU A 20 6.57 -35.11 9.59
N LEU A 21 6.33 -34.85 8.30
CA LEU A 21 5.01 -35.06 7.69
C LEU A 21 4.59 -36.54 7.73
N ARG A 22 5.52 -37.46 7.46
CA ARG A 22 5.28 -38.91 7.59
C ARG A 22 4.94 -39.28 9.04
N GLN A 23 5.66 -38.73 10.02
CA GLN A 23 5.36 -38.95 11.44
C GLN A 23 3.99 -38.41 11.81
N TYR A 24 3.62 -37.21 11.34
CA TYR A 24 2.31 -36.62 11.57
C TYR A 24 1.18 -37.50 11.03
N VAL A 25 1.32 -37.96 9.78
CA VAL A 25 0.37 -38.87 9.13
C VAL A 25 0.25 -40.18 9.92
N GLN A 26 1.36 -40.74 10.38
CA GLN A 26 1.39 -41.96 11.18
C GLN A 26 0.73 -41.79 12.56
N GLN A 27 1.04 -40.70 13.27
CA GLN A 27 0.50 -40.41 14.61
C GLN A 27 -1.01 -40.21 14.59
N ARG A 28 -1.54 -39.61 13.52
CA ARG A 28 -2.98 -39.41 13.32
C ARG A 28 -3.70 -40.66 12.79
N GLY A 29 -2.97 -41.73 12.48
CA GLY A 29 -3.53 -42.97 11.93
C GLY A 29 -4.02 -42.84 10.49
N PHE A 30 -3.50 -41.87 9.73
CA PHE A 30 -3.88 -41.66 8.34
C PHE A 30 -3.10 -42.61 7.42
N LEU A 31 -3.75 -43.07 6.34
CA LEU A 31 -3.10 -43.87 5.30
C LEU A 31 -2.47 -42.94 4.25
N LEU A 32 -1.14 -43.04 4.08
CA LEU A 32 -0.42 -42.33 3.03
C LEU A 32 -0.61 -43.04 1.68
N HIS A 33 -1.17 -42.35 0.71
CA HIS A 33 -1.35 -42.83 -0.66
C HIS A 33 -0.04 -42.70 -1.45
N ASN A 34 0.49 -41.48 -1.53
CA ASN A 34 1.73 -41.18 -2.23
C ASN A 34 2.33 -39.83 -1.78
N GLU A 35 3.59 -39.61 -2.13
CA GLU A 35 4.32 -38.36 -1.93
C GLU A 35 4.60 -37.71 -3.29
N TYR A 36 4.16 -36.47 -3.45
CA TYR A 36 4.25 -35.72 -4.70
C TYR A 36 5.25 -34.58 -4.51
N MET A 37 6.25 -34.52 -5.38
CA MET A 37 7.33 -33.54 -5.29
C MET A 37 7.59 -32.87 -6.63
N ASP A 38 7.43 -31.54 -6.66
CA ASP A 38 7.82 -30.71 -7.82
C ASP A 38 9.14 -29.97 -7.53
N CYS A 39 10.00 -29.82 -8.55
CA CYS A 39 11.26 -29.08 -8.47
C CYS A 39 11.27 -27.98 -9.53
N ILE A 40 11.40 -26.72 -9.10
CA ILE A 40 11.37 -25.57 -10.00
C ILE A 40 12.80 -25.21 -10.45
N THR A 41 13.04 -25.24 -11.76
CA THR A 41 14.29 -24.76 -12.39
C THR A 41 13.97 -23.69 -13.46
N GLY A 42 14.46 -22.46 -13.29
CA GLY A 42 14.69 -21.40 -14.29
C GLY A 42 13.74 -21.14 -15.50
N SER A 43 13.38 -19.86 -15.66
CA SER A 43 12.83 -19.13 -16.83
C SER A 43 11.41 -19.46 -17.35
N SER A 44 10.67 -18.38 -17.69
CA SER A 44 9.20 -18.33 -17.87
C SER A 44 8.58 -19.25 -18.93
N GLU A 45 9.35 -19.79 -19.87
CA GLU A 45 8.82 -20.67 -20.94
C GLU A 45 8.73 -22.15 -20.50
N LYS A 46 9.39 -22.56 -19.40
CA LYS A 46 9.29 -23.93 -18.83
C LYS A 46 8.21 -24.11 -17.77
N ARG A 47 7.56 -23.03 -17.30
CA ARG A 47 6.53 -23.07 -16.23
C ARG A 47 5.31 -23.95 -16.53
N LYS A 48 5.02 -24.27 -17.79
CA LYS A 48 3.91 -25.18 -18.14
C LYS A 48 4.26 -26.67 -18.01
N SER A 49 5.54 -27.04 -17.91
CA SER A 49 5.98 -28.45 -17.78
C SER A 49 6.46 -28.83 -16.38
N GLN A 50 6.28 -27.96 -15.38
CA GLN A 50 6.91 -28.07 -14.04
C GLN A 50 5.93 -28.30 -12.87
N ASN A 51 4.66 -28.55 -13.15
CA ASN A 51 3.65 -28.97 -12.16
C ASN A 51 3.27 -30.44 -12.38
N LYS A 52 4.23 -31.30 -12.71
CA LYS A 52 3.92 -32.68 -13.10
C LYS A 52 3.40 -33.46 -11.89
N ALA A 53 4.08 -33.35 -10.75
CA ALA A 53 3.66 -34.03 -9.52
C ALA A 53 2.34 -33.44 -9.00
N TYR A 54 2.15 -32.12 -9.10
CA TYR A 54 0.86 -31.50 -8.79
C TYR A 54 -0.28 -31.98 -9.71
N GLN A 55 -0.04 -32.13 -11.01
CA GLN A 55 -1.04 -32.66 -11.94
C GLN A 55 -1.39 -34.13 -11.63
N GLU A 56 -0.39 -34.95 -11.31
CA GLU A 56 -0.59 -36.33 -10.86
C GLU A 56 -1.41 -36.38 -9.56
N LEU A 57 -1.09 -35.52 -8.59
CA LEU A 57 -1.83 -35.35 -7.34
C LEU A 57 -3.31 -35.02 -7.61
N VAL A 58 -3.58 -34.04 -8.47
CA VAL A 58 -4.95 -33.64 -8.83
C VAL A 58 -5.69 -34.78 -9.55
N VAL A 59 -5.01 -35.54 -10.40
CA VAL A 59 -5.59 -36.70 -11.08
C VAL A 59 -5.95 -37.79 -10.06
N ASP A 60 -5.09 -38.12 -9.13
CA ASP A 60 -5.35 -39.15 -8.11
C ASP A 60 -6.41 -38.70 -7.10
N ALA A 61 -6.44 -37.41 -6.77
CA ALA A 61 -7.51 -36.76 -6.04
C ALA A 61 -8.85 -36.88 -6.77
N SER A 62 -8.89 -36.62 -8.08
CA SER A 62 -10.12 -36.74 -8.89
C SER A 62 -10.65 -38.18 -9.01
N LYS A 63 -9.78 -39.18 -8.84
CA LYS A 63 -10.17 -40.60 -8.76
C LYS A 63 -10.70 -41.02 -7.38
N GLY A 64 -10.71 -40.11 -6.40
CA GLY A 64 -11.09 -40.39 -5.02
C GLY A 64 -10.05 -41.23 -4.25
N LEU A 65 -8.78 -41.24 -4.68
CA LEU A 65 -7.70 -41.96 -3.99
C LEU A 65 -7.12 -41.16 -2.82
N ILE A 66 -7.47 -39.88 -2.73
CA ILE A 66 -6.90 -38.92 -1.79
C ILE A 66 -8.04 -38.10 -1.20
N ASP A 67 -8.26 -38.22 0.11
CA ASP A 67 -9.27 -37.41 0.82
C ASP A 67 -8.69 -36.11 1.39
N CYS A 68 -7.38 -36.04 1.55
CA CYS A 68 -6.71 -34.88 2.11
C CYS A 68 -5.25 -34.79 1.64
N VAL A 69 -4.82 -33.57 1.33
CA VAL A 69 -3.45 -33.21 0.98
C VAL A 69 -2.80 -32.52 2.17
N ILE A 70 -1.59 -32.93 2.55
CA ILE A 70 -0.78 -32.27 3.57
C ILE A 70 0.47 -31.66 2.96
N VAL A 71 0.80 -30.44 3.39
CA VAL A 71 1.98 -29.69 2.97
C VAL A 71 2.75 -29.19 4.19
N TRP A 72 4.04 -28.93 4.04
CA TRP A 72 4.88 -28.39 5.11
C TRP A 72 4.44 -26.96 5.48
N ASN A 73 4.43 -26.07 4.50
CA ASN A 73 3.97 -24.68 4.60
C ASN A 73 3.30 -24.24 3.29
N TYR A 74 2.71 -23.04 3.27
CA TYR A 74 2.05 -22.52 2.06
C TYR A 74 3.01 -22.26 0.90
N ASP A 75 4.25 -21.85 1.19
CA ASP A 75 5.26 -21.52 0.19
C ASP A 75 5.79 -22.78 -0.54
N SER A 76 5.78 -23.92 0.15
CA SER A 76 6.05 -25.25 -0.39
C SER A 76 4.89 -25.79 -1.25
N PHE A 77 3.75 -25.10 -1.25
CA PHE A 77 2.62 -25.42 -2.12
C PHE A 77 2.50 -24.44 -3.29
N ALA A 78 2.60 -23.13 -3.02
CA ALA A 78 2.33 -22.08 -3.99
C ALA A 78 3.38 -20.95 -3.95
N CYS A 79 3.70 -20.36 -5.11
CA CYS A 79 4.60 -19.19 -5.21
C CYS A 79 3.87 -17.87 -4.97
N SER A 80 2.54 -17.89 -4.97
CA SER A 80 1.71 -16.71 -4.82
C SER A 80 0.40 -17.08 -4.17
N LEU A 81 -0.21 -16.09 -3.52
CA LEU A 81 -1.52 -16.25 -2.89
C LEU A 81 -2.58 -16.71 -3.90
N SER A 82 -2.54 -16.21 -5.14
CA SER A 82 -3.46 -16.63 -6.20
C SER A 82 -3.31 -18.11 -6.55
N MET A 83 -2.07 -18.63 -6.64
CA MET A 83 -1.85 -20.05 -6.88
C MET A 83 -2.31 -20.91 -5.69
N LEU A 84 -2.12 -20.43 -4.46
CA LEU A 84 -2.60 -21.12 -3.27
C LEU A 84 -4.12 -21.28 -3.33
N ILE A 85 -4.83 -20.20 -3.61
CA ILE A 85 -6.30 -20.18 -3.64
C ILE A 85 -6.86 -21.00 -4.78
N GLU A 86 -6.27 -20.90 -5.98
CA GLU A 86 -6.64 -21.75 -7.11
C GLU A 86 -6.50 -23.24 -6.78
N GLY A 87 -5.41 -23.62 -6.10
CA GLY A 87 -5.19 -25.00 -5.67
C GLY A 87 -6.16 -25.46 -4.58
N LEU A 88 -6.42 -24.62 -3.58
CA LEU A 88 -7.39 -24.91 -2.52
C LEU A 88 -8.83 -25.02 -3.07
N GLU A 89 -9.22 -24.14 -4.00
CA GLU A 89 -10.50 -24.25 -4.70
C GLU A 89 -10.61 -25.56 -5.49
N GLN A 90 -9.53 -25.97 -6.15
CA GLN A 90 -9.51 -27.21 -6.90
C GLN A 90 -9.71 -28.42 -5.98
N PHE A 91 -9.04 -28.45 -4.83
CA PHE A 91 -9.24 -29.50 -3.84
C PHE A 91 -10.64 -29.47 -3.24
N ASN A 92 -11.16 -28.30 -2.88
CA ASN A 92 -12.52 -28.16 -2.36
C ASN A 92 -13.58 -28.65 -3.36
N LYS A 93 -13.43 -28.35 -4.66
CA LYS A 93 -14.31 -28.86 -5.73
C LYS A 93 -14.26 -30.39 -5.87
N LEU A 94 -13.13 -31.01 -5.54
CA LEU A 94 -12.95 -32.46 -5.52
C LEU A 94 -13.35 -33.11 -4.18
N GLY A 95 -13.75 -32.32 -3.18
CA GLY A 95 -14.05 -32.82 -1.84
C GLY A 95 -12.82 -33.22 -1.04
N VAL A 96 -11.65 -32.67 -1.38
CA VAL A 96 -10.34 -33.02 -0.80
C VAL A 96 -9.95 -31.95 0.21
N GLY A 97 -9.64 -32.38 1.43
CA GLY A 97 -9.13 -31.53 2.50
C GLY A 97 -7.70 -31.04 2.24
N PHE A 98 -7.32 -29.97 2.91
CA PHE A 98 -5.98 -29.41 2.84
C PHE A 98 -5.46 -29.10 4.25
N ILE A 99 -4.28 -29.62 4.57
CA ILE A 99 -3.61 -29.40 5.84
C ILE A 99 -2.25 -28.76 5.60
N ASN A 100 -2.05 -27.62 6.24
CA ASN A 100 -0.75 -27.01 6.41
C ASN A 100 -0.20 -27.38 7.79
N TYR A 101 0.95 -28.05 7.80
CA TYR A 101 1.60 -28.52 9.01
C TYR A 101 2.16 -27.38 9.88
N THR A 102 2.98 -26.48 9.34
CA THR A 102 3.65 -25.45 10.16
C THR A 102 2.74 -24.35 10.67
N GLN A 103 1.75 -23.93 9.87
CA GLN A 103 0.79 -22.92 10.30
C GLN A 103 -0.45 -23.53 11.00
N ASN A 104 -0.49 -24.86 11.16
CA ASN A 104 -1.56 -25.61 11.81
C ASN A 104 -2.96 -25.25 11.27
N ILE A 105 -3.08 -25.13 9.95
CA ILE A 105 -4.34 -24.80 9.29
C ILE A 105 -4.86 -26.05 8.60
N ASP A 106 -6.08 -26.42 8.96
CA ASP A 106 -6.74 -27.63 8.50
C ASP A 106 -8.12 -27.29 7.94
N THR A 107 -8.25 -27.28 6.62
CA THR A 107 -9.52 -26.95 5.94
C THR A 107 -10.59 -28.03 6.08
N THR A 108 -10.28 -29.17 6.71
CA THR A 108 -11.28 -30.18 7.10
C THR A 108 -12.03 -29.79 8.38
N THR A 109 -11.56 -28.77 9.10
CA THR A 109 -12.21 -28.22 10.30
C THR A 109 -13.05 -26.99 9.98
N ALA A 110 -14.10 -26.74 10.77
CA ALA A 110 -14.94 -25.54 10.60
C ALA A 110 -14.12 -24.23 10.69
N THR A 111 -13.12 -24.19 11.57
CA THR A 111 -12.22 -23.04 11.74
C THR A 111 -11.30 -22.85 10.53
N GLY A 112 -10.71 -23.92 10.02
CA GLY A 112 -9.87 -23.82 8.81
C GLY A 112 -10.67 -23.53 7.56
N GLN A 113 -11.93 -23.97 7.49
CA GLN A 113 -12.83 -23.63 6.40
C GLN A 113 -13.28 -22.16 6.45
N LEU A 114 -13.50 -21.60 7.64
CA LEU A 114 -13.69 -20.16 7.84
C LEU A 114 -12.46 -19.38 7.37
N PHE A 115 -11.27 -19.78 7.82
CA PHE A 115 -10.01 -19.15 7.44
C PHE A 115 -9.78 -19.17 5.92
N TYR A 116 -10.07 -20.30 5.27
CA TYR A 116 -10.04 -20.43 3.82
C TYR A 116 -10.96 -19.43 3.11
N ASN A 117 -12.21 -19.31 3.56
CA ASN A 117 -13.19 -18.39 2.95
C ASN A 117 -12.74 -16.92 3.08
N VAL A 118 -12.13 -16.55 4.21
CA VAL A 118 -11.59 -15.20 4.41
C VAL A 118 -10.43 -14.91 3.46
N ILE A 119 -9.48 -15.85 3.34
CA ILE A 119 -8.34 -15.70 2.41
C ILE A 119 -8.79 -15.66 0.95
N GLY A 120 -9.75 -16.50 0.56
CA GLY A 120 -10.33 -16.49 -0.77
C GLY A 120 -10.92 -15.13 -1.13
N SER A 121 -11.72 -14.57 -0.21
CA SER A 121 -12.35 -13.26 -0.38
C SER A 121 -11.32 -12.12 -0.49
N LEU A 122 -10.25 -12.17 0.30
CA LEU A 122 -9.18 -11.17 0.26
C LEU A 122 -8.40 -11.19 -1.06
N SER A 123 -8.13 -12.36 -1.63
CA SER A 123 -7.38 -12.42 -2.89
C SER A 123 -8.21 -12.04 -4.11
N GLU A 124 -9.51 -12.33 -4.11
CA GLU A 124 -10.41 -11.82 -5.14
C GLU A 124 -10.38 -10.29 -5.15
N PHE A 125 -10.40 -9.68 -3.97
CA PHE A 125 -10.24 -8.25 -3.77
C PHE A 125 -8.89 -7.73 -4.29
N ASP A 126 -7.76 -8.31 -3.90
CA ASP A 126 -6.43 -7.87 -4.37
C ASP A 126 -6.25 -7.96 -5.88
N ARG A 127 -6.83 -9.01 -6.51
CA ARG A 127 -6.81 -9.20 -7.96
C ARG A 127 -7.60 -8.11 -8.67
N GLU A 128 -8.74 -7.72 -8.11
CA GLU A 128 -9.58 -6.64 -8.63
C GLU A 128 -8.87 -5.28 -8.48
N VAL A 129 -8.34 -4.97 -7.30
CA VAL A 129 -7.56 -3.74 -7.01
C VAL A 129 -6.33 -3.61 -7.93
N SER A 130 -5.60 -4.70 -8.17
CA SER A 130 -4.43 -4.69 -9.07
C SER A 130 -4.84 -4.39 -10.52
N SER A 131 -5.94 -4.99 -10.99
CA SER A 131 -6.51 -4.71 -12.32
C SER A 131 -6.94 -3.25 -12.44
N GLU A 132 -7.56 -2.70 -11.39
CA GLU A 132 -7.99 -1.30 -11.34
C GLU A 132 -6.81 -0.34 -11.38
N ARG A 133 -5.76 -0.57 -10.59
CA ARG A 133 -4.53 0.25 -10.60
C ARG A 133 -3.83 0.25 -11.95
N VAL A 134 -3.74 -0.91 -12.60
CA VAL A 134 -3.17 -1.00 -13.97
C VAL A 134 -4.00 -0.19 -14.96
N ASN A 135 -5.32 -0.30 -14.90
CA ASN A 135 -6.21 0.45 -15.78
C ASN A 135 -6.18 1.96 -15.52
N ALA A 136 -6.07 2.38 -14.26
CA ALA A 136 -5.90 3.77 -13.84
C ALA A 136 -4.56 4.35 -14.31
N GLY A 137 -3.47 3.60 -14.17
CA GLY A 137 -2.16 3.97 -14.70
C GLY A 137 -2.15 4.14 -16.22
N LEU A 138 -2.80 3.22 -16.94
CA LEU A 138 -2.99 3.35 -18.40
C LEU A 138 -3.85 4.56 -18.77
N ALA A 139 -4.87 4.90 -17.98
CA ALA A 139 -5.69 6.08 -18.20
C ALA A 139 -4.92 7.39 -17.97
N ASN A 140 -4.13 7.46 -16.90
CA ASN A 140 -3.27 8.62 -16.58
C ASN A 140 -2.18 8.81 -17.65
N ALA A 141 -1.55 7.71 -18.10
CA ALA A 141 -0.60 7.75 -19.20
C ALA A 141 -1.24 8.31 -20.49
N ARG A 142 -2.48 7.90 -20.83
CA ARG A 142 -3.21 8.48 -21.97
C ARG A 142 -3.51 9.98 -21.78
N ALA A 143 -3.90 10.40 -20.58
CA ALA A 143 -4.22 11.79 -20.25
C ALA A 143 -2.99 12.70 -20.37
N ASN A 144 -1.83 12.21 -19.95
CA ASN A 144 -0.54 12.90 -20.07
C ASN A 144 0.08 12.80 -21.48
N GLY A 145 -0.69 12.34 -22.48
CA GLY A 145 -0.24 12.25 -23.87
C GLY A 145 0.78 11.14 -24.13
N VAL A 146 1.03 10.25 -23.16
CA VAL A 146 1.95 9.12 -23.33
C VAL A 146 1.32 8.13 -24.32
N ARG A 147 1.99 7.96 -25.46
CA ARG A 147 1.56 7.04 -26.51
C ARG A 147 1.76 5.59 -26.06
N LEU A 148 0.67 4.96 -25.61
CA LEU A 148 0.65 3.56 -25.23
C LEU A 148 0.80 2.64 -26.46
N GLY A 149 1.50 1.52 -26.27
CA GLY A 149 1.70 0.50 -27.29
C GLY A 149 3.04 0.62 -28.03
N ARG A 150 3.17 -0.09 -29.16
CA ARG A 150 4.42 -0.19 -29.90
C ARG A 150 4.84 1.17 -30.49
N PRO A 151 6.07 1.64 -30.24
CA PRO A 151 6.55 2.89 -30.83
C PRO A 151 6.64 2.79 -32.36
N GLU A 152 6.42 3.92 -33.02
CA GLU A 152 6.53 4.05 -34.47
C GLU A 152 8.01 4.06 -34.87
N LYS A 153 8.39 3.23 -35.86
CA LYS A 153 9.79 3.07 -36.26
C LYS A 153 10.38 4.31 -36.94
N ASP A 154 9.56 5.04 -37.71
CA ASP A 154 9.97 6.25 -38.42
C ASP A 154 8.80 7.26 -38.49
N PRO A 155 8.87 8.40 -37.80
CA PRO A 155 7.84 9.44 -37.84
C PRO A 155 7.69 10.14 -39.19
N ALA A 156 8.74 10.17 -40.02
CA ALA A 156 8.77 10.86 -41.31
C ALA A 156 8.25 9.99 -42.47
N ALA A 157 8.15 8.67 -42.25
CA ALA A 157 7.61 7.73 -43.24
C ALA A 157 6.19 8.09 -43.68
N ALA A 158 5.35 8.62 -42.78
CA ALA A 158 3.97 8.98 -43.11
C ALA A 158 3.87 10.10 -44.16
N SER A 159 4.76 11.09 -44.12
CA SER A 159 4.81 12.18 -45.11
C SER A 159 5.35 11.68 -46.44
N ARG A 160 6.44 10.91 -46.45
CA ARG A 160 7.04 10.37 -47.68
C ARG A 160 6.09 9.41 -48.41
N ILE A 161 5.41 8.53 -47.66
CA ILE A 161 4.41 7.61 -48.19
C ILE A 161 3.23 8.37 -48.83
N ALA A 162 2.80 9.50 -48.25
CA ALA A 162 1.75 10.33 -48.82
C ALA A 162 2.18 10.99 -50.13
N THR A 163 3.37 11.59 -50.18
CA THR A 163 3.93 12.22 -51.40
C THR A 163 4.10 11.21 -52.52
N LEU A 164 4.69 10.04 -52.25
CA LEU A 164 4.85 8.96 -53.25
C LEU A 164 3.49 8.45 -53.76
N ARG A 165 2.45 8.51 -52.93
CA ARG A 165 1.10 8.12 -53.34
C ARG A 165 0.45 9.17 -54.24
N GLU A 166 0.69 10.46 -53.97
CA GLU A 166 0.26 11.57 -54.82
C GLU A 166 0.99 11.57 -56.18
N GLU A 167 2.26 11.16 -56.21
CA GLU A 167 3.03 10.90 -57.43
C GLU A 167 2.55 9.65 -58.22
N GLY A 168 1.49 8.98 -57.75
CA GLY A 168 0.85 7.87 -58.46
C GLY A 168 1.49 6.49 -58.25
N TRP A 169 2.42 6.33 -57.31
CA TRP A 169 3.06 5.03 -57.07
C TRP A 169 2.08 4.01 -56.48
N SER A 170 2.28 2.72 -56.83
CA SER A 170 1.49 1.62 -56.31
C SER A 170 1.92 1.23 -54.88
N LEU A 171 0.99 0.71 -54.07
CA LEU A 171 1.24 0.37 -52.68
C LEU A 171 2.40 -0.63 -52.49
N ARG A 172 2.56 -1.58 -53.41
CA ARG A 172 3.69 -2.53 -53.41
C ARG A 172 5.03 -1.84 -53.66
N LYS A 173 5.08 -0.90 -54.59
CA LYS A 173 6.29 -0.17 -54.96
C LYS A 173 6.75 0.77 -53.85
N ILE A 174 5.80 1.37 -53.12
CA ILE A 174 6.07 2.18 -51.92
C ILE A 174 6.56 1.29 -50.77
N ALA A 175 5.94 0.13 -50.58
CA ALA A 175 6.31 -0.83 -49.53
C ALA A 175 7.75 -1.34 -49.67
N GLU A 176 8.16 -1.68 -50.90
CA GLU A 176 9.51 -2.13 -51.22
C GLU A 176 10.56 -1.04 -50.99
N ARG A 177 10.25 0.21 -51.36
CA ARG A 177 11.14 1.37 -51.17
C ARG A 177 11.32 1.75 -49.69
N GLU A 178 10.25 1.69 -48.90
CA GLU A 178 10.27 2.09 -47.48
C GLU A 178 10.57 0.92 -46.52
N GLY A 179 10.83 -0.29 -47.05
CA GLY A 179 11.09 -1.48 -46.23
C GLY A 179 9.91 -1.90 -45.34
N MET A 180 8.68 -1.66 -45.80
CA MET A 180 7.43 -1.96 -45.09
C MET A 180 6.64 -3.06 -45.81
N SER A 181 5.65 -3.67 -45.14
CA SER A 181 4.67 -4.50 -45.83
C SER A 181 3.62 -3.63 -46.52
N ALA A 182 3.02 -4.11 -47.62
CA ALA A 182 1.93 -3.40 -48.31
C ALA A 182 0.74 -3.06 -47.37
N ALA A 183 0.47 -3.94 -46.40
CA ALA A 183 -0.51 -3.69 -45.33
C ALA A 183 -0.08 -2.57 -44.37
N GLY A 184 1.21 -2.45 -44.08
CA GLY A 184 1.78 -1.35 -43.29
C GLY A 184 1.61 0.00 -43.97
N VAL A 185 1.89 0.09 -45.28
CA VAL A 185 1.71 1.31 -46.08
C VAL A 185 0.24 1.74 -46.12
N LEU A 186 -0.67 0.79 -46.35
CA LEU A 186 -2.11 1.08 -46.36
C LEU A 186 -2.61 1.64 -45.02
N LYS A 187 -2.13 1.07 -43.90
CA LYS A 187 -2.50 1.46 -42.53
C LYS A 187 -1.99 2.87 -42.17
N VAL A 188 -0.83 3.26 -42.72
CA VAL A 188 -0.28 4.62 -42.57
C VAL A 188 -1.12 5.63 -43.35
N LEU A 189 -1.48 5.32 -44.60
CA LEU A 189 -2.30 6.20 -45.45
C LEU A 189 -3.72 6.42 -44.89
N THR A 190 -4.37 5.37 -44.38
CA THR A 190 -5.71 5.50 -43.76
C THR A 190 -5.66 6.39 -42.52
N ARG A 191 -4.66 6.19 -41.66
CA ARG A 191 -4.46 6.99 -40.45
C ARG A 191 -4.14 8.46 -40.73
N ASN A 192 -3.42 8.76 -41.82
CA ASN A 192 -3.12 10.15 -42.21
C ASN A 192 -4.37 10.88 -42.72
N LYS A 193 -5.26 10.15 -43.41
CA LYS A 193 -6.55 10.67 -43.91
C LYS A 193 -7.54 10.99 -42.77
N GLU A 194 -7.49 10.23 -41.68
CA GLU A 194 -8.29 10.50 -40.47
C GLU A 194 -7.81 11.75 -39.70
N LYS A 195 -6.50 12.04 -39.73
CA LYS A 195 -5.91 13.22 -39.07
C LYS A 195 -6.18 14.54 -39.80
N THR A 196 -6.38 14.52 -41.12
CA THR A 196 -6.66 15.71 -41.93
C THR A 196 -8.14 16.06 -42.03
N SER A 197 -9.02 15.33 -41.35
CA SER A 197 -10.47 15.62 -41.30
C SER A 197 -10.80 16.74 -40.30
N PRO A 198 -11.67 17.71 -40.63
CA PRO A 198 -11.92 18.91 -39.82
C PRO A 198 -12.52 18.65 -38.42
N ALA A 199 -12.97 17.43 -38.11
CA ALA A 199 -13.54 17.07 -36.81
C ALA A 199 -12.51 16.90 -35.66
N ALA A 200 -11.19 16.88 -35.96
CA ALA A 200 -10.15 16.61 -34.96
C ALA A 200 -9.53 17.88 -34.32
N ALA A 201 -9.83 19.07 -34.83
CA ALA A 201 -9.18 20.33 -34.44
C ALA A 201 -9.70 20.95 -33.11
N GLU A 202 -10.77 20.42 -32.51
CA GLU A 202 -11.46 21.06 -31.37
C GLU A 202 -11.21 20.40 -30.01
N ARG A 203 -10.19 19.54 -29.87
CA ARG A 203 -9.84 18.90 -28.59
C ARG A 203 -8.35 18.91 -28.31
N ALA A 204 -7.85 20.01 -27.76
CA ALA A 204 -6.59 20.06 -27.02
C ALA A 204 -6.72 21.06 -25.85
N PRO A 205 -6.41 20.67 -24.60
CA PRO A 205 -6.32 21.62 -23.49
C PRO A 205 -4.93 22.27 -23.45
N GLU A 206 -4.90 23.57 -23.19
CA GLU A 206 -3.69 24.39 -23.09
C GLU A 206 -2.86 24.11 -21.80
N PRO A 207 -1.53 24.29 -21.83
CA PRO A 207 -0.66 24.12 -20.67
C PRO A 207 -0.63 25.36 -19.77
N LYS A 208 -0.67 25.17 -18.44
CA LYS A 208 -0.48 26.24 -17.45
C LYS A 208 1.00 26.44 -17.08
N PRO A 209 1.43 27.66 -16.71
CA PRO A 209 2.84 28.00 -16.48
C PRO A 209 3.32 27.64 -15.08
N LYS A 210 4.61 27.29 -14.96
CA LYS A 210 5.37 27.19 -13.69
C LYS A 210 5.96 28.56 -13.35
N ALA A 211 5.84 28.98 -12.09
CA ALA A 211 6.55 30.14 -11.55
C ALA A 211 7.32 29.77 -10.27
N GLU A 212 8.59 30.20 -10.25
CA GLU A 212 9.56 30.23 -9.15
C GLU A 212 9.15 31.16 -8.00
N LEU A 213 9.67 30.89 -6.79
CA LEU A 213 10.18 31.92 -5.87
C LEU A 213 11.01 31.27 -4.74
N GLU A 214 12.34 31.43 -4.82
CA GLU A 214 13.22 31.48 -3.64
C GLU A 214 13.26 32.92 -3.10
N LYS A 215 13.24 33.12 -1.77
CA LYS A 215 14.33 33.74 -0.96
C LYS A 215 13.90 34.23 0.44
N THR A 216 14.73 33.85 1.44
CA THR A 216 15.15 34.58 2.67
C THR A 216 14.13 34.62 3.83
N ILE A 217 14.44 34.20 5.07
CA ILE A 217 15.35 34.82 6.06
C ILE A 217 15.87 33.77 7.09
N LEU A 218 17.14 33.92 7.48
CA LEU A 218 17.85 33.29 8.60
C LEU A 218 17.63 34.08 9.91
N GLY A 219 17.41 33.41 11.04
CA GLY A 219 17.46 34.01 12.38
C GLY A 219 17.58 32.93 13.47
N GLN A 220 18.70 32.95 14.20
CA GLN A 220 19.14 32.00 15.22
C GLN A 220 18.62 32.36 16.65
N PRO A 221 18.82 31.48 17.67
CA PRO A 221 17.97 31.36 18.85
C PRO A 221 18.46 32.18 20.07
N SER A 222 17.60 32.33 21.08
CA SER A 222 18.02 32.78 22.42
C SER A 222 17.29 32.01 23.52
N ASP A 223 18.09 31.40 24.40
CA ASP A 223 17.73 30.81 25.69
C ASP A 223 16.91 31.76 26.59
N ALA A 224 15.97 31.20 27.34
CA ALA A 224 15.71 31.59 28.73
C ALA A 224 14.88 30.51 29.44
N SER A 225 15.31 30.18 30.66
CA SER A 225 14.86 29.06 31.48
C SER A 225 13.94 29.51 32.64
N LEU A 226 13.24 28.51 33.21
CA LEU A 226 12.74 28.39 34.60
C LEU A 226 11.35 28.95 35.03
N VAL A 227 10.44 27.99 35.25
CA VAL A 227 9.47 27.77 36.36
C VAL A 227 8.57 28.94 36.83
N ALA A 228 7.27 28.85 36.50
CA ALA A 228 6.17 29.44 37.26
C ALA A 228 4.90 28.59 37.05
N SER A 229 4.02 28.50 38.06
CA SER A 229 2.78 27.69 38.07
C SER A 229 1.95 27.91 36.79
N ALA A 230 2.01 26.96 35.86
CA ALA A 230 1.63 27.23 34.48
C ALA A 230 0.13 27.09 34.27
N VAL A 231 -0.50 28.20 33.85
CA VAL A 231 -1.69 28.12 32.99
C VAL A 231 -1.32 27.16 31.84
N PRO A 232 -2.13 26.13 31.54
CA PRO A 232 -1.75 25.14 30.54
C PRO A 232 -1.51 25.85 29.21
N GLU A 233 -0.33 25.64 28.63
CA GLU A 233 -0.06 26.06 27.25
C GLU A 233 -1.06 25.38 26.33
N ILE A 234 -1.50 26.08 25.28
CA ILE A 234 -2.46 25.52 24.33
C ILE A 234 -1.69 25.02 23.12
N CYS A 235 -1.88 23.76 22.78
CA CYS A 235 -1.27 23.13 21.61
C CYS A 235 -2.17 23.30 20.38
N GLN A 236 -1.62 23.81 19.29
CA GLN A 236 -2.27 23.84 17.99
C GLN A 236 -1.92 22.58 17.20
N LEU A 237 -2.93 21.75 16.95
CA LEU A 237 -2.81 20.51 16.21
C LEU A 237 -3.53 20.64 14.86
N LYS A 238 -2.92 20.07 13.82
CA LYS A 238 -3.57 19.85 12.54
C LYS A 238 -3.71 18.36 12.31
N ILE A 239 -4.95 17.92 12.12
CA ILE A 239 -5.33 16.52 12.00
C ILE A 239 -5.93 16.31 10.63
N PHE A 240 -5.40 15.37 9.86
CA PHE A 240 -5.95 15.04 8.55
C PHE A 240 -6.09 13.56 8.36
N LEU A 241 -7.12 13.17 7.60
CA LEU A 241 -7.32 11.79 7.21
C LEU A 241 -6.34 11.42 6.10
N CYS A 242 -5.62 10.33 6.31
CA CYS A 242 -4.74 9.72 5.32
C CYS A 242 -5.57 9.13 4.16
N ILE A 243 -4.96 8.96 3.00
CA ILE A 243 -5.53 8.30 1.80
C ILE A 243 -6.66 9.10 1.09
N ILE A 244 -7.41 9.95 1.80
CA ILE A 244 -8.60 10.63 1.24
C ILE A 244 -8.26 11.84 0.36
N GLU A 245 -8.85 11.90 -0.83
CA GLU A 245 -8.79 13.04 -1.76
C GLU A 245 -10.18 13.50 -2.27
N PRO A 246 -10.51 14.80 -2.23
CA PRO A 246 -9.74 15.91 -1.66
C PRO A 246 -9.57 15.78 -0.13
N GLN A 247 -8.44 16.27 0.38
CA GLN A 247 -8.06 16.04 1.78
C GLN A 247 -9.08 16.60 2.79
N VAL A 248 -9.55 15.72 3.67
CA VAL A 248 -10.38 16.06 4.85
C VAL A 248 -9.44 16.35 6.02
N TRP A 249 -9.56 17.53 6.63
CA TRP A 249 -8.69 17.92 7.75
C TRP A 249 -9.36 18.91 8.70
N ARG A 250 -8.84 18.97 9.92
CA ARG A 250 -9.29 19.83 11.03
C ARG A 250 -8.07 20.46 11.69
N ARG A 251 -8.19 21.71 12.14
CA ARG A 251 -7.23 22.37 13.01
C ARG A 251 -7.89 22.67 14.34
N VAL A 252 -7.26 22.24 15.43
CA VAL A 252 -7.81 22.30 16.77
C VAL A 252 -6.79 22.86 17.74
N LEU A 253 -7.28 23.60 18.73
CA LEU A 253 -6.53 24.04 19.89
C LEU A 253 -6.94 23.18 21.08
N VAL A 254 -5.98 22.52 21.71
CA VAL A 254 -6.19 21.64 22.87
C VAL A 254 -5.27 22.06 24.02
N PRO A 255 -5.68 21.91 25.29
CA PRO A 255 -4.77 22.09 26.42
C PRO A 255 -3.59 21.11 26.34
N SER A 256 -2.38 21.55 26.68
CA SER A 256 -1.18 20.69 26.66
C SER A 256 -1.27 19.53 27.65
N ASP A 257 -2.05 19.69 28.72
CA ASP A 257 -2.27 18.69 29.75
C ASP A 257 -3.44 17.72 29.43
N ILE A 258 -4.03 17.80 28.24
CA ILE A 258 -5.05 16.85 27.78
C ILE A 258 -4.49 15.43 27.75
N THR A 259 -5.26 14.46 28.25
CA THR A 259 -4.87 13.04 28.17
C THR A 259 -5.15 12.47 26.79
N LEU A 260 -4.43 11.42 26.38
CA LEU A 260 -4.65 10.80 25.06
C LEU A 260 -6.07 10.24 24.92
N ALA A 261 -6.66 9.70 25.99
CA ALA A 261 -8.07 9.27 25.99
C ALA A 261 -9.04 10.44 25.72
N LYS A 262 -8.69 11.64 26.18
CA LYS A 262 -9.50 12.85 25.96
C LYS A 262 -9.23 13.47 24.59
N LEU A 263 -8.00 13.35 24.09
CA LEU A 263 -7.66 13.69 22.72
C LEU A 263 -8.42 12.78 21.73
N HIS A 264 -8.59 11.50 22.04
CA HIS A 264 -9.44 10.58 21.29
C HIS A 264 -10.88 11.12 21.18
N GLU A 265 -11.53 11.45 22.31
CA GLU A 265 -12.88 12.02 22.31
C GLU A 265 -12.98 13.33 21.48
N VAL A 266 -11.93 14.15 21.52
CA VAL A 266 -11.83 15.35 20.67
C VAL A 266 -11.82 15.00 19.19
N ILE A 267 -11.00 14.00 18.79
CA ILE A 267 -10.93 13.56 17.39
C ILE A 267 -12.28 13.04 16.91
N GLN A 268 -12.98 12.23 17.72
CA GLN A 268 -14.32 11.72 17.37
C GLN A 268 -15.31 12.87 17.11
N ILE A 269 -15.31 13.91 17.95
CA ILE A 269 -16.16 15.09 17.75
C ILE A 269 -15.75 15.89 16.51
N LEU A 270 -14.45 16.05 16.25
CA LEU A 270 -13.93 16.79 15.08
C LEU A 270 -14.36 16.14 13.76
N PHE A 271 -14.47 14.82 13.73
CA PHE A 271 -14.86 14.05 12.56
C PHE A 271 -16.33 13.60 12.56
N ASP A 272 -17.11 13.93 13.59
CA ASP A 272 -18.53 13.58 13.68
C ASP A 272 -18.75 12.06 13.64
N TRP A 273 -17.98 11.37 14.48
CA TRP A 273 -17.96 9.93 14.71
C TRP A 273 -18.39 9.60 16.15
N ASP A 274 -18.91 8.40 16.35
CA ASP A 274 -19.51 7.91 17.58
C ASP A 274 -18.49 7.22 18.50
N GLY A 275 -17.35 6.76 17.99
CA GLY A 275 -16.22 6.34 18.83
C GLY A 275 -16.35 4.92 19.41
N TYR A 276 -17.09 4.00 18.77
CA TYR A 276 -17.32 2.63 19.29
C TYR A 276 -16.23 1.60 18.97
N SER A 277 -15.31 1.93 18.05
CA SER A 277 -14.21 1.05 17.64
C SER A 277 -12.92 1.24 18.44
N GLU A 278 -12.04 0.24 18.39
CA GLU A 278 -10.68 0.29 18.97
C GLU A 278 -9.80 1.33 18.28
N HIS A 279 -8.85 1.89 19.04
CA HIS A 279 -7.92 2.92 18.55
C HIS A 279 -6.53 2.80 19.16
N GLU A 280 -5.55 3.37 18.47
CA GLU A 280 -4.17 3.47 18.96
C GLU A 280 -3.52 4.80 18.53
N PHE A 281 -2.74 5.39 19.44
CA PHE A 281 -1.85 6.51 19.14
C PHE A 281 -0.42 6.02 18.92
N VAL A 282 0.14 6.36 17.76
CA VAL A 282 1.47 5.91 17.35
C VAL A 282 2.34 7.14 17.03
N PRO A 283 3.07 7.69 18.03
CA PRO A 283 4.00 8.80 17.82
C PRO A 283 4.99 8.45 16.72
N THR A 284 5.31 9.39 15.85
CA THR A 284 6.29 9.12 14.80
C THR A 284 7.67 9.66 15.19
N ASP A 285 8.72 8.91 14.87
CA ASP A 285 10.08 9.45 14.94
C ASP A 285 10.27 10.61 13.92
N ALA A 286 11.44 11.26 13.93
CA ALA A 286 11.77 12.32 12.97
C ALA A 286 11.77 11.85 11.49
N ARG A 287 11.55 10.56 11.22
CA ARG A 287 11.48 9.94 9.89
C ARG A 287 10.05 9.55 9.51
N GLY A 288 9.07 9.75 10.39
CA GLY A 288 7.66 9.38 10.16
C GLY A 288 7.33 7.93 10.51
N ASN A 289 8.25 7.19 11.14
CA ASN A 289 8.01 5.81 11.53
C ASN A 289 7.28 5.75 12.86
N GLY A 290 6.23 4.93 12.93
CA GLY A 290 5.47 4.72 14.16
C GLY A 290 6.33 4.09 15.26
N VAL A 291 6.33 4.72 16.43
CA VAL A 291 6.99 4.26 17.65
C VAL A 291 5.94 3.68 18.57
N THR A 292 6.16 2.46 19.06
CA THR A 292 5.23 1.81 19.99
C THR A 292 5.14 2.60 21.30
N LEU A 293 3.94 3.12 21.60
CA LEU A 293 3.65 3.84 22.83
C LEU A 293 2.88 2.93 23.79
N LYS A 294 3.59 2.30 24.74
CA LYS A 294 2.93 1.53 25.80
C LYS A 294 2.56 2.45 26.96
N CYS A 295 1.32 2.92 27.00
CA CYS A 295 0.85 3.82 28.05
C CYS A 295 -0.61 3.54 28.46
N ASP A 296 -1.01 4.06 29.62
CA ASP A 296 -2.41 4.20 30.00
C ASP A 296 -2.90 5.57 29.51
N GLU A 297 -3.64 5.59 28.41
CA GLU A 297 -4.13 6.81 27.76
C GLU A 297 -5.04 7.67 28.64
N ALA A 298 -5.65 7.09 29.69
CA ALA A 298 -6.48 7.84 30.62
C ALA A 298 -5.65 8.79 31.49
N ILE A 299 -4.35 8.54 31.62
CA ILE A 299 -3.43 9.28 32.49
C ILE A 299 -2.31 9.95 31.68
N PHE A 300 -1.90 9.36 30.56
CA PHE A 300 -0.82 9.87 29.70
C PHE A 300 -1.25 11.16 29.00
N ARG A 301 -0.52 12.26 29.21
CA ARG A 301 -0.85 13.59 28.66
C ARG A 301 -0.15 13.85 27.34
N PHE A 302 -0.73 14.72 26.52
CA PHE A 302 -0.11 15.16 25.27
C PHE A 302 1.25 15.84 25.53
N SER A 303 1.36 16.63 26.60
CA SER A 303 2.63 17.23 27.04
C SER A 303 3.73 16.21 27.34
N ASP A 304 3.38 14.99 27.72
CA ASP A 304 4.36 13.94 28.06
C ASP A 304 5.09 13.40 26.82
N LEU A 305 4.59 13.70 25.61
CA LEU A 305 5.24 13.37 24.33
C LEU A 305 6.45 14.26 24.01
N ASP A 306 6.56 15.44 24.65
CA ASP A 306 7.59 16.46 24.39
C ASP A 306 7.76 16.89 22.91
N PHE A 307 6.65 16.88 22.15
CA PHE A 307 6.65 17.22 20.72
C PHE A 307 7.18 18.64 20.44
N LYS A 308 7.96 18.74 19.36
CA LYS A 308 8.43 20.00 18.76
C LYS A 308 7.61 20.33 17.51
N PRO A 309 7.44 21.61 17.16
CA PRO A 309 6.70 22.00 15.96
C PRO A 309 7.13 21.21 14.72
N GLY A 310 6.18 20.51 14.09
CA GLY A 310 6.39 19.64 12.94
C GLY A 310 6.41 18.15 13.27
N ASP A 311 6.57 17.77 14.55
CA ASP A 311 6.46 16.39 15.01
C ASP A 311 5.05 15.86 14.76
N ARG A 312 4.97 14.55 14.53
CA ARG A 312 3.74 13.89 14.12
C ARG A 312 3.43 12.67 14.96
N MET A 313 2.17 12.26 14.89
CA MET A 313 1.65 11.05 15.50
C MET A 313 0.53 10.52 14.63
N LEU A 314 0.55 9.22 14.36
CA LEU A 314 -0.57 8.57 13.73
C LEU A 314 -1.64 8.28 14.79
N TYR A 315 -2.90 8.42 14.40
CA TYR A 315 -4.04 7.97 15.18
C TYR A 315 -4.83 6.98 14.32
N GLU A 316 -4.73 5.71 14.69
CA GLU A 316 -5.34 4.59 14.01
C GLU A 316 -6.68 4.25 14.67
N TYR A 317 -7.71 4.02 13.87
CA TYR A 317 -9.07 3.83 14.35
C TYR A 317 -9.80 2.75 13.53
N GLY A 318 -10.48 1.84 14.21
CA GLY A 318 -11.27 0.79 13.56
C GLY A 318 -10.41 -0.27 12.85
N LEU A 319 -9.38 -0.80 13.51
CA LEU A 319 -8.48 -1.83 12.92
C LEU A 319 -7.84 -1.41 11.59
N LEU A 320 -7.35 -0.17 11.52
CA LEU A 320 -6.73 0.46 10.34
C LEU A 320 -7.70 0.88 9.22
N ASP A 321 -9.01 0.82 9.45
CA ASP A 321 -10.00 1.39 8.52
C ASP A 321 -9.80 2.89 8.32
N TRP A 322 -9.39 3.57 9.39
CA TRP A 322 -9.13 5.00 9.43
C TRP A 322 -7.77 5.30 10.05
N THR A 323 -6.97 6.08 9.34
CA THR A 323 -5.70 6.60 9.86
C THR A 323 -5.70 8.12 9.74
N HIS A 324 -5.40 8.78 10.86
CA HIS A 324 -5.18 10.22 10.90
C HIS A 324 -3.70 10.51 11.12
N ASP A 325 -3.19 11.53 10.45
CA ASP A 325 -1.89 12.13 10.76
C ASP A 325 -2.14 13.39 11.58
N ILE A 326 -1.67 13.38 12.83
CA ILE A 326 -1.74 14.48 13.78
C ILE A 326 -0.39 15.18 13.76
N VAL A 327 -0.39 16.42 13.29
CA VAL A 327 0.80 17.27 13.27
C VAL A 327 0.70 18.32 14.37
N PHE A 328 1.71 18.36 15.23
CA PHE A 328 1.86 19.45 16.19
C PHE A 328 2.43 20.68 15.49
N GLU A 329 1.62 21.74 15.33
CA GLU A 329 2.04 22.94 14.60
C GLU A 329 2.83 23.91 15.49
N LYS A 330 2.37 24.16 16.73
CA LYS A 330 2.99 25.08 17.71
C LYS A 330 2.20 25.14 19.01
N ASN A 331 2.81 25.73 20.04
CA ASN A 331 2.06 26.25 21.20
C ASN A 331 1.54 27.66 20.92
N VAL A 332 0.38 27.98 21.48
CA VAL A 332 -0.25 29.29 21.45
C VAL A 332 -0.57 29.74 22.88
N PRO A 333 -0.58 31.06 23.17
CA PRO A 333 -0.96 31.57 24.47
C PRO A 333 -2.38 31.15 24.84
N PHE A 334 -2.59 30.82 26.11
CA PHE A 334 -3.92 30.61 26.65
C PHE A 334 -4.73 31.91 26.61
N ASP A 335 -5.90 31.86 25.98
CA ASP A 335 -6.90 32.93 26.05
C ASP A 335 -7.99 32.55 27.07
N LYS A 336 -8.25 33.45 28.01
CA LYS A 336 -9.24 33.27 29.07
C LYS A 336 -10.69 33.39 28.57
N ASP A 337 -10.88 34.02 27.42
CA ASP A 337 -12.20 34.27 26.84
C ASP A 337 -12.64 33.10 25.92
N ASP A 338 -11.71 32.22 25.55
CA ASP A 338 -11.96 31.00 24.78
C ASP A 338 -12.21 29.78 25.68
N GLN A 339 -12.99 28.83 25.17
CA GLN A 339 -13.21 27.53 25.79
C GLN A 339 -12.48 26.44 24.99
N TYR A 340 -11.52 25.77 25.62
CA TYR A 340 -10.76 24.67 25.00
C TYR A 340 -11.34 23.30 25.36
N PRO A 341 -11.31 22.31 24.44
CA PRO A 341 -10.75 22.37 23.09
C PRO A 341 -11.64 23.15 22.10
N ILE A 342 -11.02 23.81 21.11
CA ILE A 342 -11.75 24.57 20.08
C ILE A 342 -11.18 24.30 18.68
N CYS A 343 -12.07 24.01 17.73
CA CYS A 343 -11.71 23.91 16.32
C CYS A 343 -11.63 25.30 15.69
N THR A 344 -10.47 25.61 15.12
CA THR A 344 -10.20 26.93 14.52
C THR A 344 -10.47 26.93 13.02
N ASP A 345 -10.24 25.80 12.35
CA ASP A 345 -10.30 25.68 10.89
C ASP A 345 -10.51 24.23 10.45
N GLY A 346 -10.94 24.01 9.20
CA GLY A 346 -11.13 22.67 8.65
C GLY A 346 -11.69 22.69 7.23
N ARG A 347 -11.66 21.53 6.57
CA ARG A 347 -12.13 21.38 5.19
C ARG A 347 -12.75 20.02 4.94
N MET A 348 -13.71 20.00 4.03
CA MET A 348 -14.46 18.83 3.56
C MET A 348 -15.33 18.21 4.65
N THR A 349 -16.42 17.60 4.21
CA THR A 349 -17.29 16.85 5.11
C THR A 349 -16.55 15.60 5.58
N SER A 350 -16.73 15.24 6.84
CA SER A 350 -16.13 14.01 7.37
C SER A 350 -16.80 12.80 6.72
N PRO A 351 -16.05 11.73 6.43
CA PRO A 351 -16.64 10.46 6.06
C PRO A 351 -17.57 9.93 7.16
N PRO A 352 -18.68 9.27 6.82
CA PRO A 352 -19.41 8.47 7.79
C PRO A 352 -18.51 7.35 8.34
N GLU A 353 -18.56 7.12 9.65
CA GLU A 353 -17.70 6.15 10.34
C GLU A 353 -17.83 4.74 9.75
N ASP A 354 -19.09 4.29 9.55
CA ASP A 354 -19.45 2.97 9.01
C ASP A 354 -19.40 2.87 7.47
N CYS A 355 -18.77 3.82 6.77
CA CYS A 355 -18.77 3.76 5.31
C CYS A 355 -17.83 2.69 4.70
N GLY A 356 -17.10 1.96 5.55
CA GLY A 356 -16.16 0.88 5.17
C GLY A 356 -14.70 1.34 5.08
N GLY A 357 -14.31 2.35 5.84
CA GLY A 357 -12.95 2.89 5.88
C GLY A 357 -12.60 3.85 4.73
N ALA A 358 -11.37 4.36 4.76
CA ALA A 358 -10.91 5.42 3.86
C ALA A 358 -11.00 5.05 2.36
N MET A 359 -10.73 3.79 2.01
CA MET A 359 -10.78 3.33 0.62
C MET A 359 -12.22 3.24 0.10
N ALA A 360 -13.13 2.65 0.87
CA ALA A 360 -14.54 2.56 0.48
C ALA A 360 -15.20 3.94 0.35
N PHE A 361 -14.83 4.89 1.21
CA PHE A 361 -15.24 6.28 1.08
C PHE A 361 -14.82 6.89 -0.27
N MET A 362 -13.58 6.65 -0.70
CA MET A 362 -13.03 7.14 -1.97
C MET A 362 -13.74 6.53 -3.20
N ASP A 363 -14.14 5.27 -3.12
CA ASP A 363 -14.92 4.61 -4.17
C ASP A 363 -16.33 5.20 -4.28
N LYS A 364 -17.01 5.36 -3.13
CA LYS A 364 -18.34 5.99 -3.07
C LYS A 364 -18.30 7.44 -3.58
N LEU A 365 -17.26 8.20 -3.26
CA LEU A 365 -17.00 9.54 -3.80
C LEU A 365 -16.84 9.53 -5.32
N SER A 366 -16.10 8.56 -5.86
CA SER A 366 -15.84 8.43 -7.29
C SER A 366 -17.11 8.09 -8.08
N LEU A 367 -17.99 7.28 -7.49
CA LEU A 367 -19.31 6.96 -8.04
C LEU A 367 -20.23 8.20 -8.04
N MET A 368 -20.27 8.95 -6.94
CA MET A 368 -21.04 10.20 -6.83
C MET A 368 -20.63 11.26 -7.86
N LYS A 369 -19.33 11.35 -8.18
CA LYS A 369 -18.79 12.31 -9.18
C LYS A 369 -19.02 11.90 -10.64
N GLY A 370 -19.75 10.81 -10.91
CA GLY A 370 -20.28 10.50 -12.25
C GLY A 370 -19.33 9.80 -13.23
N ARG A 371 -18.33 9.04 -12.76
CA ARG A 371 -17.56 8.16 -13.67
C ARG A 371 -18.43 6.98 -14.14
N LYS A 372 -18.65 6.86 -15.45
CA LYS A 372 -19.25 5.66 -16.08
C LYS A 372 -18.35 4.45 -15.79
N VAL A 373 -18.82 3.53 -14.95
CA VAL A 373 -18.26 2.18 -14.81
C VAL A 373 -18.31 1.51 -16.19
N LYS A 374 -17.14 1.17 -16.76
CA LYS A 374 -17.07 0.42 -18.03
C LYS A 374 -17.44 -1.04 -17.75
N GLY A 375 -18.73 -1.37 -17.89
CA GLY A 375 -19.22 -2.74 -17.76
C GLY A 375 -20.74 -2.88 -17.56
N SER A 376 -21.45 -1.82 -17.17
CA SER A 376 -22.90 -1.92 -16.93
C SER A 376 -23.69 -1.92 -18.25
N ARG A 377 -24.17 -3.10 -18.65
CA ARG A 377 -25.25 -3.22 -19.64
C ARG A 377 -26.54 -2.76 -18.96
N LYS A 378 -27.22 -1.80 -19.61
CA LYS A 378 -28.59 -1.31 -19.31
C LYS A 378 -28.76 -0.69 -17.91
N GLY A 379 -28.51 0.62 -17.81
CA GLY A 379 -29.45 1.59 -17.21
C GLY A 379 -30.03 1.34 -15.81
N ARG A 380 -29.45 0.45 -15.00
CA ARG A 380 -29.74 0.28 -13.57
C ARG A 380 -28.40 0.32 -12.85
N ILE A 381 -28.18 1.37 -12.06
CA ILE A 381 -27.12 1.41 -11.07
C ILE A 381 -27.59 0.48 -9.95
N PHE A 382 -27.20 -0.80 -10.00
CA PHE A 382 -27.28 -1.68 -8.83
C PHE A 382 -26.15 -1.27 -7.90
N GLY A 383 -26.46 -0.98 -6.62
CA GLY A 383 -25.44 -0.73 -5.59
C GLY A 383 -25.09 0.74 -5.30
N PHE A 384 -25.93 1.72 -5.63
CA PHE A 384 -25.75 3.08 -5.10
C PHE A 384 -26.21 3.11 -3.65
N ASP A 385 -25.27 3.26 -2.71
CA ASP A 385 -25.54 3.37 -1.28
C ASP A 385 -26.35 4.65 -1.00
N GLN A 386 -27.68 4.49 -0.94
CA GLN A 386 -28.61 5.60 -0.77
C GLN A 386 -28.49 6.22 0.62
N ASP A 387 -28.08 5.45 1.61
CA ASP A 387 -27.93 5.91 2.98
C ASP A 387 -26.68 6.78 3.09
N PHE A 388 -25.55 6.36 2.50
CA PHE A 388 -24.36 7.21 2.36
C PHE A 388 -24.67 8.55 1.68
N CYS A 389 -25.39 8.53 0.55
CA CYS A 389 -25.72 9.76 -0.17
C CYS A 389 -26.64 10.67 0.64
N ARG A 390 -27.63 10.09 1.34
CA ARG A 390 -28.54 10.83 2.21
C ARG A 390 -27.78 11.50 3.34
N GLU A 391 -26.86 10.78 3.96
CA GLU A 391 -26.04 11.29 5.05
C GLU A 391 -25.12 12.43 4.61
N ILE A 392 -24.42 12.28 3.48
CA ILE A 392 -23.57 13.37 2.92
C ILE A 392 -24.41 14.62 2.61
N VAL A 393 -25.63 14.45 2.10
CA VAL A 393 -26.55 15.58 1.85
C VAL A 393 -27.00 16.22 3.17
N GLN A 394 -27.30 15.43 4.20
CA GLN A 394 -27.64 15.94 5.54
C GLN A 394 -26.48 16.72 6.16
N ARG A 395 -25.24 16.29 5.91
CA ARG A 395 -24.00 16.99 6.31
C ARG A 395 -23.67 18.24 5.46
N GLY A 396 -24.56 18.64 4.54
CA GLY A 396 -24.40 19.86 3.74
C GLY A 396 -23.63 19.68 2.42
N GLY A 397 -23.29 18.44 2.04
CA GLY A 397 -22.54 18.11 0.83
C GLY A 397 -21.04 17.92 1.07
N LEU A 398 -20.33 17.44 0.04
CA LEU A 398 -18.95 16.97 0.16
C LEU A 398 -17.93 18.04 0.55
N ASP A 399 -18.13 19.27 0.08
CA ASP A 399 -17.21 20.38 0.34
C ASP A 399 -17.56 21.14 1.64
N ALA A 400 -18.63 20.74 2.34
CA ALA A 400 -19.10 21.43 3.54
C ALA A 400 -18.33 21.02 4.79
N PHE A 401 -17.98 22.00 5.62
CA PHE A 401 -17.47 21.79 6.97
C PHE A 401 -18.13 22.78 7.93
N ASP A 402 -18.94 22.28 8.87
CA ASP A 402 -19.65 23.09 9.85
C ASP A 402 -18.83 23.23 11.15
N LYS A 403 -17.99 24.27 11.19
CA LYS A 403 -17.15 24.58 12.34
C LYS A 403 -17.96 24.94 13.59
N GLU A 404 -19.10 25.59 13.43
CA GLU A 404 -19.94 26.03 14.56
C GLU A 404 -20.58 24.84 15.26
N ALA A 405 -21.10 23.87 14.50
CA ALA A 405 -21.66 22.63 15.05
C ALA A 405 -20.59 21.79 15.78
N VAL A 406 -19.37 21.71 15.23
CA VAL A 406 -18.24 21.04 15.89
C VAL A 406 -17.88 21.74 17.21
N ASN A 407 -17.71 23.06 17.21
CA ASN A 407 -17.34 23.80 18.41
C ASN A 407 -18.42 23.74 19.50
N LYS A 408 -19.70 23.68 19.13
CA LYS A 408 -20.78 23.46 20.10
C LYS A 408 -20.66 22.12 20.85
N ARG A 409 -20.23 21.06 20.16
CA ARG A 409 -20.00 19.75 20.78
C ARG A 409 -18.72 19.73 21.61
N LEU A 410 -17.65 20.35 21.13
CA LEU A 410 -16.41 20.51 21.91
C LEU A 410 -16.64 21.29 23.22
N ALA A 411 -17.49 22.32 23.21
CA ALA A 411 -17.86 23.06 24.42
C ALA A 411 -18.57 22.17 25.46
N ALA A 412 -19.41 21.22 25.03
CA ALA A 412 -20.05 20.26 25.93
C ALA A 412 -19.04 19.28 26.56
N LEU A 413 -18.04 18.84 25.78
CA LEU A 413 -16.93 18.02 26.28
C LEU A 413 -16.10 18.80 27.31
N ALA A 414 -15.76 20.06 27.02
CA ALA A 414 -14.98 20.93 27.91
C ALA A 414 -15.64 21.13 29.28
N SER A 415 -16.98 21.20 29.34
CA SER A 415 -17.73 21.26 30.61
C SER A 415 -17.62 19.98 31.46
N THR A 416 -17.32 18.84 30.83
CA THR A 416 -17.12 17.55 31.51
C THR A 416 -15.69 17.42 32.04
N MET A 417 -14.70 17.93 31.29
CA MET A 417 -13.29 17.93 31.67
C MET A 417 -13.01 18.74 32.94
N THR A 418 -13.66 19.89 33.11
CA THR A 418 -13.49 20.76 34.28
C THR A 418 -13.97 20.14 35.60
N ARG A 419 -14.81 19.10 35.56
CA ARG A 419 -15.33 18.40 36.74
C ARG A 419 -14.39 17.32 37.30
N ASN A 420 -13.44 16.82 36.49
CA ASN A 420 -12.64 15.63 36.81
C ASN A 420 -11.17 15.92 37.18
N ASN A 421 -10.79 17.17 37.46
CA ASN A 421 -9.45 17.56 37.92
C ASN A 421 -9.14 17.14 39.38
N GLY A 422 -9.61 15.96 39.81
CA GLY A 422 -9.15 15.29 41.00
C GLY A 422 -7.78 14.66 40.75
N LYS A 423 -6.79 15.05 41.57
CA LYS A 423 -5.39 14.59 41.55
C LYS A 423 -5.27 13.07 41.36
N ASN A 424 -4.93 12.63 40.15
CA ASN A 424 -4.32 11.33 39.93
C ASN A 424 -2.85 11.55 39.56
N GLU A 425 -1.98 11.52 40.58
CA GLU A 425 -0.51 11.57 40.45
C GLU A 425 0.05 10.18 40.10
N GLY A 426 -0.53 9.54 39.09
CA GLY A 426 0.01 8.29 38.53
C GLY A 426 1.21 8.62 37.64
N LYS A 427 2.42 8.26 38.08
CA LYS A 427 3.65 8.47 37.31
C LYS A 427 3.64 7.53 36.09
N ALA A 428 3.26 8.05 34.93
CA ALA A 428 3.40 7.32 33.66
C ALA A 428 4.89 7.02 33.45
N THR A 429 5.21 5.73 33.31
CA THR A 429 6.58 5.30 33.02
C THR A 429 6.74 5.29 31.51
N LEU A 430 7.47 6.28 30.99
CA LEU A 430 7.97 6.30 29.63
C LEU A 430 9.01 5.17 29.51
N VAL A 431 8.58 3.99 29.06
CA VAL A 431 9.52 2.93 28.67
C VAL A 431 9.89 3.19 27.21
N LEU A 432 10.85 4.08 27.00
CA LEU A 432 11.59 4.13 25.73
C LEU A 432 12.39 2.82 25.62
N VAL A 433 11.87 1.87 24.85
CA VAL A 433 12.58 0.60 24.62
C VAL A 433 13.74 0.84 23.66
N SER A 434 14.91 0.90 24.29
CA SER A 434 16.26 0.61 23.79
C SER A 434 16.94 1.67 22.91
N SER A 435 18.20 1.91 23.27
CA SER A 435 19.20 2.67 22.52
C SER A 435 19.35 2.13 21.10
N GLU A 436 18.70 2.77 20.13
CA GLU A 436 18.86 2.41 18.73
C GLU A 436 20.25 2.81 18.23
N LYS A 437 20.94 1.83 17.65
CA LYS A 437 22.23 2.02 16.98
C LYS A 437 21.96 2.37 15.52
N GLN A 438 22.83 3.18 14.93
CA GLN A 438 22.81 3.49 13.50
C GLN A 438 24.05 2.93 12.84
N THR A 439 23.86 2.38 11.65
CA THR A 439 24.96 1.95 10.78
C THR A 439 24.63 2.33 9.34
N THR A 440 25.67 2.49 8.52
CA THR A 440 25.49 2.68 7.08
C THR A 440 25.77 1.37 6.37
N VAL A 441 24.94 1.03 5.40
CA VAL A 441 25.02 -0.19 4.62
C VAL A 441 25.07 0.20 3.17
N THR A 442 26.09 -0.26 2.47
CA THR A 442 26.20 -0.10 1.03
C THR A 442 25.41 -1.21 0.36
N VAL A 443 24.49 -0.84 -0.52
CA VAL A 443 23.61 -1.73 -1.26
C VAL A 443 23.94 -1.66 -2.74
N HIS A 444 24.18 -2.82 -3.34
CA HIS A 444 24.41 -3.02 -4.75
C HIS A 444 23.20 -3.75 -5.33
N ILE A 445 22.52 -3.11 -6.29
CA ILE A 445 21.34 -3.63 -6.95
C ILE A 445 21.61 -3.71 -8.44
N TYR A 446 21.72 -4.94 -8.93
CA TYR A 446 21.78 -5.22 -10.36
C TYR A 446 20.41 -5.70 -10.84
N ILE A 447 19.80 -4.97 -11.78
CA ILE A 447 18.47 -5.30 -12.31
C ILE A 447 18.62 -5.73 -13.76
N GLU A 448 18.22 -6.96 -14.04
CA GLU A 448 18.18 -7.52 -15.38
C GLU A 448 16.74 -7.84 -15.80
N ARG A 449 16.51 -7.88 -17.11
CA ARG A 449 15.18 -8.20 -17.64
C ARG A 449 15.05 -9.71 -17.73
N ASN A 450 13.94 -10.26 -17.25
CA ASN A 450 13.65 -11.69 -17.41
C ASN A 450 13.49 -12.10 -18.89
N SER A 451 13.27 -11.13 -19.78
CA SER A 451 13.30 -11.35 -21.23
C SER A 451 13.67 -10.07 -21.97
N LYS A 452 14.36 -10.23 -23.11
CA LYS A 452 14.73 -9.13 -24.03
C LYS A 452 13.54 -8.30 -24.54
N PHE A 453 12.32 -8.81 -24.38
CA PHE A 453 11.08 -8.15 -24.80
C PHE A 453 10.40 -7.31 -23.71
N VAL A 454 10.84 -7.43 -22.46
CA VAL A 454 10.30 -6.66 -21.33
C VAL A 454 10.83 -5.22 -21.38
N ARG A 455 9.94 -4.24 -21.17
CA ARG A 455 10.26 -2.81 -21.08
C ARG A 455 9.82 -2.29 -19.71
N GLY A 456 10.39 -2.86 -18.65
CA GLY A 456 10.07 -2.54 -17.26
C GLY A 456 11.26 -2.10 -16.41
N MET A 457 12.49 -2.36 -16.85
CA MET A 457 13.73 -2.19 -16.06
C MET A 457 13.92 -0.79 -15.47
N LYS A 458 13.57 0.26 -16.22
CA LYS A 458 13.65 1.64 -15.74
C LYS A 458 12.64 1.89 -14.62
N ASN A 459 11.40 1.48 -14.81
CA ASN A 459 10.33 1.64 -13.82
C ASN A 459 10.53 0.75 -12.59
N ALA A 460 11.13 -0.45 -12.77
CA ALA A 460 11.52 -1.32 -11.65
C ALA A 460 12.53 -0.61 -10.75
N ARG A 461 13.56 0.01 -11.36
CA ARG A 461 14.55 0.79 -10.62
C ARG A 461 13.94 2.00 -9.92
N GLU A 462 13.11 2.77 -10.62
CA GLU A 462 12.43 3.95 -10.03
C GLU A 462 11.52 3.55 -8.87
N ASN A 463 10.79 2.43 -9.00
CA ASN A 463 9.96 1.91 -7.93
C ASN A 463 10.77 1.40 -6.75
N ILE A 464 11.86 0.66 -6.97
CA ILE A 464 12.74 0.21 -5.88
C ILE A 464 13.33 1.41 -5.12
N GLU A 465 13.79 2.43 -5.84
CA GLU A 465 14.28 3.67 -5.22
C GLU A 465 13.19 4.38 -4.41
N GLN A 466 11.96 4.40 -4.91
CA GLN A 466 10.84 5.10 -4.29
C GLN A 466 10.19 4.35 -3.13
N PHE A 467 10.04 3.04 -3.24
CA PHE A 467 9.23 2.22 -2.33
C PHE A 467 10.05 1.31 -1.42
N CYS A 468 11.29 0.95 -1.76
CA CYS A 468 12.12 0.11 -0.88
C CYS A 468 13.18 0.97 -0.19
N LEU A 469 13.95 1.72 -0.97
CA LEU A 469 15.14 2.42 -0.46
C LEU A 469 14.81 3.71 0.29
N SER A 470 13.70 4.37 -0.03
CA SER A 470 13.34 5.69 0.50
C SER A 470 13.22 5.72 2.02
N PHE A 471 12.81 4.60 2.63
CA PHE A 471 12.72 4.41 4.08
C PHE A 471 14.08 4.49 4.81
N TYR A 472 15.19 4.29 4.08
CA TYR A 472 16.54 4.19 4.64
C TYR A 472 17.46 5.37 4.28
N LYS A 473 16.90 6.54 3.96
CA LYS A 473 17.65 7.77 3.59
C LYS A 473 18.70 7.50 2.50
N PRO A 474 18.29 7.06 1.30
CA PRO A 474 19.22 6.54 0.31
C PRO A 474 20.09 7.65 -0.26
N MET A 475 21.40 7.50 -0.14
CA MET A 475 22.37 8.31 -0.88
C MET A 475 22.85 7.52 -2.09
N LYS A 476 22.47 7.98 -3.29
CA LYS A 476 22.89 7.33 -4.53
C LYS A 476 24.38 7.61 -4.77
N LEU A 477 25.20 6.57 -4.70
CA LEU A 477 26.64 6.66 -4.96
C LEU A 477 26.91 6.60 -6.46
N ARG A 478 26.39 5.55 -7.12
CA ARG A 478 26.53 5.28 -8.57
C ARG A 478 25.28 4.55 -9.07
N ASP A 479 25.17 4.33 -10.38
CA ASP A 479 24.02 3.61 -10.93
C ASP A 479 23.97 2.17 -10.38
N GLY A 480 22.89 1.83 -9.67
CA GLY A 480 22.74 0.54 -8.98
C GLY A 480 23.51 0.42 -7.66
N GLN A 481 24.08 1.50 -7.11
CA GLN A 481 24.78 1.48 -5.81
C GLN A 481 24.28 2.62 -4.91
N TYR A 482 23.86 2.27 -3.69
CA TYR A 482 23.27 3.18 -2.73
C TYR A 482 23.90 2.98 -1.36
N GLU A 483 24.06 4.07 -0.61
CA GLU A 483 24.34 4.00 0.82
C GLU A 483 23.04 4.25 1.58
N LEU A 484 22.69 3.31 2.44
CA LEU A 484 21.48 3.32 3.25
C LEU A 484 21.84 3.45 4.73
N THR A 485 21.04 4.17 5.50
CA THR A 485 21.21 4.28 6.95
C THR A 485 20.20 3.42 7.67
N PHE A 486 20.65 2.32 8.26
CA PHE A 486 19.82 1.45 9.08
C PHE A 486 19.80 1.91 10.52
N THR A 487 18.68 1.67 11.20
CA THR A 487 18.50 1.98 12.62
C THR A 487 17.93 0.74 13.28
N TYR A 488 18.65 0.22 14.28
CA TYR A 488 18.41 -1.12 14.79
C TYR A 488 18.66 -1.21 16.29
N LYS A 489 17.94 -2.11 16.95
CA LYS A 489 18.01 -2.33 18.40
C LYS A 489 19.18 -3.25 18.76
N ASP A 490 19.33 -4.33 18.00
CA ASP A 490 20.38 -5.31 18.16
C ASP A 490 20.78 -5.93 16.81
N SER A 491 21.78 -6.82 16.85
CA SER A 491 22.33 -7.44 15.64
C SER A 491 21.30 -8.24 14.84
N ALA A 492 20.33 -8.87 15.51
CA ALA A 492 19.33 -9.72 14.86
C ALA A 492 18.25 -8.88 14.17
N ASP A 493 17.90 -7.75 14.76
CA ASP A 493 17.02 -6.75 14.15
C ASP A 493 17.63 -6.18 12.86
N LEU A 494 18.92 -5.84 12.87
CA LEU A 494 19.62 -5.40 11.65
C LEU A 494 19.65 -6.48 10.56
N ASP A 495 19.89 -7.75 10.92
CA ASP A 495 19.85 -8.85 9.94
C ASP A 495 18.46 -8.99 9.33
N LYS A 496 17.43 -8.96 10.17
CA LYS A 496 16.04 -9.06 9.71
C LYS A 496 15.70 -7.93 8.74
N GLN A 497 15.99 -6.69 9.11
CA GLN A 497 15.74 -5.53 8.24
C GLN A 497 16.51 -5.61 6.91
N ALA A 498 17.74 -6.12 6.92
CA ALA A 498 18.51 -6.30 5.69
C ALA A 498 17.91 -7.38 4.77
N TYR A 499 17.45 -8.51 5.31
CA TYR A 499 16.79 -9.56 4.53
C TYR A 499 15.40 -9.14 4.03
N ASP A 500 14.63 -8.46 4.88
CA ASP A 500 13.32 -7.92 4.51
C ASP A 500 13.47 -6.93 3.33
N LEU A 501 14.47 -6.04 3.39
CA LEU A 501 14.76 -5.13 2.28
C LEU A 501 15.18 -5.85 0.99
N ILE A 502 16.03 -6.89 1.08
CA ILE A 502 16.38 -7.71 -0.09
C ILE A 502 15.13 -8.30 -0.73
N GLN A 503 14.25 -8.85 0.10
CA GLN A 503 13.02 -9.50 -0.35
C GLN A 503 12.08 -8.50 -1.02
N GLU A 504 11.88 -7.32 -0.43
CA GLU A 504 11.07 -6.25 -1.03
C GLU A 504 11.62 -5.80 -2.39
N ILE A 505 12.95 -5.69 -2.53
CA ILE A 505 13.60 -5.34 -3.80
C ILE A 505 13.37 -6.43 -4.86
N HIS A 506 13.45 -7.71 -4.46
CA HIS A 506 13.15 -8.83 -5.35
C HIS A 506 11.69 -8.81 -5.80
N ASP A 507 10.75 -8.64 -4.87
CA ASP A 507 9.32 -8.62 -5.15
C ASP A 507 8.96 -7.47 -6.11
N GLU A 508 9.51 -6.27 -5.88
CA GLU A 508 9.27 -5.11 -6.75
C GLU A 508 9.90 -5.29 -8.15
N ALA A 509 11.06 -5.94 -8.25
CA ALA A 509 11.66 -6.30 -9.53
C ALA A 509 10.77 -7.30 -10.29
N ASP A 510 10.27 -8.32 -9.59
CA ASP A 510 9.44 -9.38 -10.15
C ASP A 510 8.09 -8.87 -10.64
N LEU A 511 7.46 -7.94 -9.91
CA LEU A 511 6.24 -7.23 -10.36
C LEU A 511 6.42 -6.56 -11.72
N ARG A 512 7.65 -6.19 -12.07
CA ARG A 512 8.02 -5.56 -13.35
C ARG A 512 8.64 -6.54 -14.35
N ASN A 513 8.54 -7.85 -14.10
CA ASN A 513 9.16 -8.91 -14.90
C ASN A 513 10.68 -8.70 -15.08
N CYS A 514 11.33 -8.18 -14.04
CA CYS A 514 12.77 -8.03 -13.95
C CYS A 514 13.27 -8.95 -12.84
N PHE A 515 14.53 -9.34 -12.93
CA PHE A 515 15.25 -10.02 -11.85
C PHE A 515 16.17 -8.98 -11.21
N ALA A 516 16.27 -8.99 -9.89
CA ALA A 516 17.24 -8.19 -9.16
C ALA A 516 18.23 -9.12 -8.45
N GLU A 517 19.52 -8.84 -8.58
CA GLU A 517 20.57 -9.38 -7.74
C GLU A 517 20.97 -8.27 -6.78
N VAL A 518 20.80 -8.53 -5.48
CA VAL A 518 21.00 -7.56 -4.42
C VAL A 518 22.13 -8.05 -3.52
N SER A 519 23.03 -7.15 -3.15
CA SER A 519 24.00 -7.42 -2.08
C SER A 519 24.15 -6.20 -1.20
N LEU A 520 24.21 -6.43 0.10
CA LEU A 520 24.36 -5.43 1.13
C LEU A 520 25.65 -5.70 1.89
N SER A 521 26.40 -4.64 2.20
CA SER A 521 27.58 -4.71 3.05
C SER A 521 27.54 -3.59 4.07
N GLU A 522 27.63 -3.93 5.35
CA GLU A 522 27.72 -2.94 6.41
C GLU A 522 29.08 -2.22 6.34
N ASN A 523 29.06 -0.89 6.39
CA ASN A 523 30.26 -0.10 6.28
C ASN A 523 31.06 -0.16 7.59
N GLY A 524 32.34 -0.53 7.47
CA GLY A 524 33.23 -0.66 8.62
C GLY A 524 33.18 -2.00 9.34
N THR A 525 32.41 -2.98 8.84
CA THR A 525 32.41 -4.36 9.34
C THR A 525 32.56 -5.36 8.17
N ASP A 526 32.78 -6.64 8.49
CA ASP A 526 32.82 -7.72 7.49
C ASP A 526 31.43 -8.31 7.19
N ARG A 527 30.36 -7.68 7.70
CA ARG A 527 28.99 -8.19 7.63
C ARG A 527 28.37 -7.94 6.26
N ARG A 528 27.77 -8.98 5.67
CA ARG A 528 27.17 -8.93 4.34
C ARG A 528 25.87 -9.73 4.27
N TRP A 529 24.96 -9.30 3.42
CA TRP A 529 23.69 -9.95 3.11
C TRP A 529 23.52 -10.00 1.58
N SER A 530 22.91 -11.06 1.05
CA SER A 530 22.70 -11.27 -0.39
C SER A 530 21.49 -12.13 -0.66
#